data_AF-A0A0L0T389-F1
#
_entry.id   AF-A0A0L0T389-F1
#
_cell.length_a   1.000
_cell.length_b   1.000
_cell.length_c   1.000
_cell.angle_alpha   90.00
_cell.angle_beta   90.00
_cell.angle_gamma   90.00
#
_symmetry.space_group_name_H-M   'P 1'
#
loop_
_entity.id
_entity.type
_entity.pdbx_description
1 polymer ?
#
loop_
_entity_poly.entity_id
_entity_poly.type
_entity_poly.pdbx_seq_one_letter_code
_entity_poly.pdbx_strand_id
1 'polypeptide(L)'
;MADHVKSSVFLMSDGVIPGPVNRGYVLRKIVRRGARAAATVGGIHMTDLVPTVLDMYPRDLYPELHERRVQVTEMLRSEEEFLHSILTRARHQVTVYLKNATSESRVIPADRAFDIRRAGPARGAPACECWEIDG
;
A
#
# COMPACT_ATOMS: atom_id res chain seq x y z
N MET A 1 8.23 5.97 8.22
CA MET A 1 8.36 4.82 7.29
C MET A 1 8.59 3.52 8.04
N ALA A 2 9.63 3.42 8.88
CA ALA A 2 9.94 2.21 9.66
C ALA A 2 8.74 1.64 10.45
N ASP A 3 8.02 2.49 11.20
CA ASP A 3 6.81 2.08 11.93
C ASP A 3 5.71 1.49 11.03
N HIS A 4 5.54 2.04 9.82
CA HIS A 4 4.54 1.53 8.87
C HIS A 4 4.95 0.16 8.30
N VAL A 5 6.24 -0.07 8.04
CA VAL A 5 6.72 -1.38 7.60
C VAL A 5 6.54 -2.40 8.71
N LYS A 6 7.01 -2.10 9.93
CA LYS A 6 6.84 -2.97 11.10
C LYS A 6 5.37 -3.33 11.30
N SER A 7 4.49 -2.33 11.42
CA SER A 7 3.07 -2.57 11.66
C SER A 7 2.41 -3.37 10.53
N SER A 8 2.79 -3.13 9.27
CA SER A 8 2.24 -3.87 8.13
C SER A 8 2.69 -5.32 8.14
N VAL A 9 3.97 -5.58 8.41
CA VAL A 9 4.55 -6.93 8.47
C VAL A 9 3.87 -7.75 9.57
N PHE A 10 3.74 -7.20 10.78
CA PHE A 10 3.05 -7.88 11.88
C PHE A 10 1.57 -8.18 11.55
N LEU A 11 0.81 -7.18 11.09
CA LEU A 11 -0.60 -7.38 10.77
C LEU A 11 -0.80 -8.41 9.64
N MET A 12 0.04 -8.37 8.61
CA MET A 12 -0.03 -9.36 7.52
C MET A 12 0.38 -10.75 7.99
N SER A 13 1.39 -10.87 8.85
CA SER A 13 1.76 -12.13 9.50
C SER A 13 0.64 -12.67 10.39
N ASP A 14 -0.17 -11.83 11.01
CA ASP A 14 -1.38 -12.27 11.75
C ASP A 14 -2.55 -12.66 10.82
N GLY A 15 -2.38 -12.56 9.49
CA GLY A 15 -3.39 -12.93 8.50
C GLY A 15 -4.36 -11.79 8.14
N VAL A 16 -4.00 -10.54 8.46
CA VAL A 16 -4.77 -9.38 8.01
C VAL A 16 -4.40 -9.06 6.57
N ILE A 17 -5.39 -9.11 5.68
CA ILE A 17 -5.22 -8.82 4.25
C ILE A 17 -5.68 -7.39 3.96
N PRO A 18 -4.90 -6.58 3.20
CA PRO A 18 -5.32 -5.24 2.76
C PRO A 18 -6.66 -5.26 2.01
N GLY A 19 -7.61 -4.42 2.45
CA GLY A 19 -9.01 -4.56 2.05
C GLY A 19 -9.79 -3.25 2.02
N PRO A 20 -11.03 -3.25 1.49
CA PRO A 20 -11.90 -2.08 1.53
C PRO A 20 -12.59 -1.86 2.88
N VAL A 21 -12.63 -2.87 3.76
CA VAL A 21 -13.43 -2.89 4.99
C VAL A 21 -12.61 -3.39 6.19
N ASN A 22 -13.10 -3.13 7.41
CA ASN A 22 -12.59 -3.67 8.68
C ASN A 22 -11.07 -3.47 8.88
N ARG A 23 -10.40 -4.44 9.50
CA ARG A 23 -8.95 -4.48 9.71
C ARG A 23 -8.14 -4.33 8.42
N GLY A 24 -8.66 -4.86 7.30
CA GLY A 24 -8.04 -4.71 5.99
C GLY A 24 -8.04 -3.27 5.49
N TYR A 25 -9.07 -2.48 5.81
CA TYR A 25 -9.12 -1.05 5.50
C TYR A 25 -8.02 -0.29 6.23
N VAL A 26 -7.84 -0.56 7.51
CA VAL A 26 -6.81 0.07 8.34
C VAL A 26 -5.42 -0.30 7.85
N LEU A 27 -5.15 -1.59 7.64
CA LEU A 27 -3.87 -2.07 7.11
C LEU A 27 -3.55 -1.40 5.77
N ARG A 28 -4.51 -1.36 4.83
CA ARG A 28 -4.33 -0.68 3.54
C ARG A 28 -3.95 0.79 3.71
N LYS A 29 -4.51 1.49 4.71
CA LYS A 29 -4.15 2.88 5.00
C LYS A 29 -2.73 3.01 5.55
N ILE A 30 -2.29 2.08 6.40
CA ILE A 30 -0.91 2.03 6.94
C ILE A 30 0.08 1.78 5.81
N VAL A 31 -0.14 0.74 5.00
CA VAL A 31 0.71 0.40 3.86
C VAL A 31 0.83 1.59 2.91
N ARG A 32 -0.30 2.17 2.49
CA ARG A 32 -0.27 3.31 1.56
C ARG A 32 0.44 4.54 2.12
N ARG A 33 0.37 4.78 3.43
CA ARG A 33 1.11 5.88 4.08
C ARG A 33 2.61 5.60 4.08
N GLY A 34 3.02 4.37 4.38
CA GLY A 34 4.40 3.92 4.29
C GLY A 34 4.96 4.03 2.88
N ALA A 35 4.27 3.44 1.90
CA ALA A 35 4.69 3.39 0.51
C ALA A 35 4.71 4.78 -0.15
N ARG A 36 3.80 5.69 0.21
CA ARG A 36 3.86 7.08 -0.23
C ARG A 36 5.10 7.81 0.31
N ALA A 37 5.45 7.60 1.57
CA ALA A 37 6.65 8.17 2.16
C ALA A 37 7.91 7.62 1.47
N ALA A 38 7.93 6.30 1.24
CA ALA A 38 8.98 5.59 0.52
C ALA A 38 9.20 6.14 -0.90
N ALA A 39 8.12 6.30 -1.67
CA ALA A 39 8.14 6.87 -3.02
C ALA A 39 8.63 8.33 -3.07
N THR A 40 8.55 9.08 -1.97
CA THR A 40 9.04 10.47 -1.91
C THR A 40 10.55 10.54 -1.69
N VAL A 41 11.13 9.53 -1.04
CA VAL A 41 12.56 9.47 -0.69
C VAL A 41 13.42 8.86 -1.83
N GLY A 42 12.78 8.39 -2.91
CA GLY A 42 13.46 8.14 -4.19
C GLY A 42 14.25 6.83 -4.25
N GLY A 43 13.59 5.69 -4.05
CA GLY A 43 14.13 4.39 -4.48
C GLY A 43 14.06 3.25 -3.46
N ILE A 44 13.53 3.48 -2.26
CA ILE A 44 13.31 2.41 -1.27
C ILE A 44 11.86 1.96 -1.36
N HIS A 45 11.62 0.66 -1.45
CA HIS A 45 10.30 0.06 -1.29
C HIS A 45 10.13 -0.46 0.14
N MET A 46 8.89 -0.53 0.62
CA MET A 46 8.60 -1.15 1.91
C MET A 46 8.99 -2.63 1.91
N THR A 47 8.90 -3.32 0.77
CA THR A 47 9.36 -4.71 0.62
C THR A 47 10.83 -4.89 0.95
N ASP A 48 11.67 -3.92 0.63
CA ASP A 48 13.12 -3.99 0.85
C ASP A 48 13.48 -3.99 2.34
N LEU A 49 12.55 -3.51 3.18
CA LEU A 49 12.70 -3.44 4.63
C LEU A 49 12.11 -4.64 5.37
N VAL A 50 11.42 -5.56 4.68
CA VAL A 50 10.87 -6.78 5.30
C VAL A 50 11.97 -7.65 5.92
N PRO A 51 13.11 -7.92 5.26
CA PRO A 51 14.21 -8.68 5.88
C PRO A 51 14.72 -8.01 7.16
N THR A 52 14.90 -6.69 7.16
CA THR A 52 15.34 -5.95 8.34
C THR A 52 14.36 -6.09 9.50
N VAL A 53 13.04 -6.10 9.25
CA VAL A 53 12.06 -6.37 10.30
C VAL A 53 12.22 -7.80 10.83
N LEU A 54 12.38 -8.80 9.97
CA LEU A 54 12.55 -10.19 10.41
C LEU A 54 13.82 -10.39 11.24
N ASP A 55 14.91 -9.71 10.90
CA ASP A 55 16.16 -9.78 11.67
C ASP A 55 16.02 -9.13 13.06
N MET A 56 15.16 -8.12 13.20
CA MET A 56 14.89 -7.45 14.48
C MET A 56 14.01 -8.27 15.43
N TYR A 57 13.23 -9.22 14.93
CA TYR A 57 12.27 -10.01 15.72
C TYR A 57 12.63 -11.50 15.62
N PRO A 58 13.30 -12.06 16.64
CA PRO A 58 13.78 -13.44 16.65
C PRO A 58 12.66 -14.47 16.43
N ARG A 59 12.98 -15.54 15.68
CA ARG A 59 12.02 -16.60 15.30
C ARG A 59 11.46 -17.36 16.50
N ASP A 60 12.23 -17.52 17.57
CA ASP A 60 11.81 -18.20 18.80
C ASP A 60 10.68 -17.47 19.52
N LEU A 61 10.58 -16.15 19.36
CA LEU A 61 9.51 -15.33 19.93
C LEU A 61 8.37 -15.06 18.95
N TYR A 62 8.65 -15.06 17.64
CA TYR A 62 7.69 -14.72 16.60
C TYR A 62 7.75 -15.71 15.41
N PRO A 63 7.46 -17.01 15.61
CA PRO A 63 7.58 -18.02 14.56
C PRO A 63 6.70 -17.72 13.34
N GLU A 64 5.47 -17.26 13.57
CA GLU A 64 4.49 -16.90 12.54
C GLU A 64 4.97 -15.76 11.62
N LEU A 65 5.75 -14.83 12.18
CA LEU A 65 6.33 -13.71 11.44
C LEU A 65 7.27 -14.21 10.33
N HIS A 66 8.07 -15.22 10.65
CA HIS A 66 9.04 -15.80 9.74
C HIS A 66 8.43 -16.82 8.77
N GLU A 67 7.47 -17.62 9.21
CA GLU A 67 6.75 -18.58 8.38
C GLU A 67 5.98 -17.90 7.24
N ARG A 68 5.38 -16.74 7.53
CA ARG A 68 4.59 -15.99 6.55
C ARG A 68 5.40 -14.98 5.74
N ARG A 69 6.72 -14.95 5.87
CA ARG A 69 7.62 -14.00 5.16
C ARG A 69 7.26 -13.84 3.68
N VAL A 70 7.11 -14.95 2.96
CA VAL A 70 6.85 -14.93 1.51
C VAL A 70 5.50 -14.27 1.23
N GLN A 71 4.43 -14.72 1.90
CA GLN A 71 3.09 -14.16 1.76
C GLN A 71 3.04 -12.66 2.10
N VAL A 72 3.66 -12.25 3.21
CA VAL A 72 3.75 -10.84 3.60
C VAL A 72 4.46 -10.01 2.55
N THR A 73 5.57 -10.51 2.01
CA THR A 73 6.36 -9.80 0.99
C THR A 73 5.55 -9.62 -0.29
N GLU A 74 4.84 -10.65 -0.75
CA GLU A 74 4.00 -10.57 -1.96
C GLU A 74 2.80 -9.63 -1.76
N MET A 75 2.11 -9.70 -0.62
CA MET A 75 1.00 -8.79 -0.33
C MET A 75 1.46 -7.33 -0.29
N LEU A 76 2.62 -7.08 0.33
CA LEU A 76 3.18 -5.74 0.42
C LEU A 76 3.60 -5.23 -0.96
N ARG A 77 4.28 -6.05 -1.76
CA ARG A 77 4.65 -5.73 -3.15
C ARG A 77 3.43 -5.37 -3.98
N SER A 78 2.39 -6.20 -3.92
CA SER A 78 1.14 -5.99 -4.67
C SER A 78 0.48 -4.66 -4.32
N GLU A 79 0.40 -4.30 -3.02
CA GLU A 79 -0.16 -2.99 -2.63
C GLU A 79 0.76 -1.82 -3.03
N GLU A 80 2.07 -1.98 -3.03
CA GLU A 80 3.01 -0.95 -3.49
C GLU A 80 2.90 -0.70 -5.00
N GLU A 81 2.88 -1.75 -5.82
CA GLU A 81 2.68 -1.67 -7.26
C GLU A 81 1.32 -1.05 -7.61
N PHE A 82 0.27 -1.47 -6.89
CA PHE A 82 -1.06 -0.89 -7.05
C PHE A 82 -1.07 0.59 -6.69
N LEU A 83 -0.44 0.99 -5.58
CA LEU A 83 -0.30 2.40 -5.23
C LEU A 83 0.50 3.17 -6.28
N HIS A 84 1.59 2.61 -6.78
CA HIS A 84 2.40 3.25 -7.81
C HIS A 84 1.56 3.54 -9.07
N SER A 85 0.75 2.57 -9.52
CA SER A 85 -0.16 2.77 -10.64
C SER A 85 -1.18 3.90 -10.39
N ILE A 86 -1.74 3.99 -9.18
CA ILE A 86 -2.66 5.06 -8.77
C ILE A 86 -1.95 6.42 -8.80
N LEU A 87 -0.76 6.51 -8.21
CA LEU A 87 -0.02 7.76 -8.10
C LEU A 87 0.42 8.28 -9.46
N THR A 88 0.85 7.40 -10.36
CA THR A 88 1.22 7.75 -11.74
C THR A 88 0.03 8.34 -12.49
N ARG A 89 -1.14 7.71 -12.41
CA ARG A 89 -2.37 8.21 -13.04
C ARG A 89 -2.85 9.52 -12.41
N ALA A 90 -2.90 9.59 -11.08
CA ALA A 90 -3.31 10.80 -10.37
C ALA A 90 -2.40 11.98 -10.70
N ARG A 91 -1.07 11.75 -10.77
CA ARG A 91 -0.11 12.78 -11.19
C ARG A 91 -0.38 13.25 -12.61
N HIS A 92 -0.67 12.34 -13.53
CA HIS A 92 -1.04 12.71 -14.90
C HIS A 92 -2.30 13.59 -14.95
N GLN A 93 -3.36 13.22 -14.24
CA GLN A 93 -4.60 13.99 -14.19
C GLN A 93 -4.41 15.39 -13.60
N VAL A 94 -3.63 15.50 -12.51
CA VAL A 94 -3.25 16.79 -11.92
C VAL A 94 -2.48 17.63 -12.94
N THR A 95 -1.50 17.06 -13.64
CA THR A 95 -0.73 17.78 -14.66
C THR A 95 -1.62 18.28 -15.80
N VAL A 96 -2.55 17.47 -16.30
CA VAL A 96 -3.50 17.87 -17.35
C VAL A 96 -4.38 19.01 -16.86
N TYR A 97 -4.90 18.93 -15.64
CA TYR A 97 -5.72 19.98 -15.05
C TYR A 97 -4.96 21.30 -14.93
N LEU A 98 -3.73 21.26 -14.40
CA LEU A 98 -2.90 22.45 -14.23
C LEU A 98 -2.51 23.13 -15.56
N LYS A 99 -2.35 22.37 -16.65
CA LYS A 99 -2.09 22.94 -17.99
C LYS A 99 -3.28 23.70 -18.56
N ASN A 100 -4.49 23.29 -18.23
CA ASN A 100 -5.73 23.86 -18.75
C ASN A 100 -6.32 24.94 -17.83
N ALA A 101 -5.79 25.09 -16.62
CA ALA A 101 -6.23 26.10 -15.67
C ALA A 101 -5.69 27.48 -16.08
N THR A 102 -6.55 28.49 -16.06
CA THR A 102 -6.16 29.90 -16.19
C THR A 102 -5.42 30.38 -14.94
N SER A 103 -4.51 31.35 -15.12
CA SER A 103 -3.54 31.83 -14.12
C SER A 103 -4.12 32.30 -12.78
N GLU A 104 -5.42 32.57 -12.70
CA GLU A 104 -6.09 33.14 -11.52
C GLU A 104 -6.60 32.09 -10.50
N SER A 105 -6.70 30.81 -10.86
CA SER A 105 -7.16 29.78 -9.91
C SER A 105 -6.14 28.66 -9.75
N ARG A 106 -5.33 28.73 -8.68
CA ARG A 106 -4.49 27.63 -8.20
C ARG A 106 -5.27 26.63 -7.32
N VAL A 107 -6.60 26.63 -7.41
CA VAL A 107 -7.48 25.78 -6.61
C VAL A 107 -8.01 24.65 -7.49
N ILE A 108 -7.87 23.39 -7.04
CA ILE A 108 -8.52 22.24 -7.68
C ILE A 108 -9.94 22.14 -7.11
N PRO A 109 -10.99 22.28 -7.95
CA PRO A 109 -12.39 22.11 -7.56
C PRO A 109 -12.66 20.74 -6.92
N ALA A 110 -13.63 20.67 -6.02
CA ALA A 110 -13.90 19.49 -5.21
C ALA A 110 -14.31 18.26 -6.06
N ASP A 111 -15.08 18.47 -7.12
CA ASP A 111 -15.45 17.45 -8.11
C ASP A 111 -14.21 16.84 -8.79
N ARG A 112 -13.27 17.68 -9.24
CA ARG A 112 -12.01 17.24 -9.85
C ARG A 112 -11.10 16.53 -8.86
N ALA A 113 -11.00 17.05 -7.64
CA ALA A 113 -10.25 16.39 -6.57
C ALA A 113 -10.82 15.00 -6.25
N PHE A 114 -12.14 14.86 -6.31
CA PHE A 114 -12.83 13.61 -6.08
C PHE A 114 -12.63 12.60 -7.21
N ASP A 115 -12.65 13.04 -8.46
CA ASP A 115 -12.33 12.23 -9.63
C ASP A 115 -10.90 11.70 -9.57
N ILE A 116 -9.93 12.57 -9.24
CA ILE A 116 -8.51 12.18 -9.07
C ILE A 116 -8.38 11.11 -7.98
N ARG A 117 -9.11 11.26 -6.86
CA ARG A 117 -9.10 10.28 -5.77
C ARG A 117 -9.72 8.94 -6.18
N ARG A 118 -10.76 8.95 -7.01
CA ARG A 118 -11.53 7.76 -7.41
C ARG A 118 -10.96 7.04 -8.62
N ALA A 119 -10.19 7.72 -9.47
CA ALA A 119 -9.68 7.20 -10.73
C ALA A 119 -8.61 6.09 -10.61
N GLY A 120 -8.52 5.41 -9.47
CA GLY A 120 -7.64 4.25 -9.34
C GLY A 120 -8.09 3.11 -10.26
N PRO A 121 -7.16 2.23 -10.71
CA PRO A 121 -7.55 1.01 -11.39
C PRO A 121 -8.53 0.24 -10.50
N ALA A 122 -9.54 -0.40 -11.10
CA ALA A 122 -10.28 -1.42 -10.39
C ALA A 122 -9.25 -2.40 -9.85
N ARG A 123 -9.34 -2.79 -8.58
CA ARG A 123 -8.56 -3.94 -8.13
C ARG A 123 -9.00 -5.08 -9.04
N GLY A 124 -8.10 -5.54 -9.92
CA GLY A 124 -8.21 -6.90 -10.41
C GLY A 124 -8.30 -7.71 -9.14
N ALA A 125 -9.42 -8.37 -8.90
CA ALA A 125 -9.51 -9.26 -7.77
C ALA A 125 -8.30 -10.18 -7.88
N PRO A 126 -7.35 -10.22 -6.92
CA PRO A 126 -6.61 -11.45 -6.80
C PRO A 126 -7.71 -12.51 -6.68
N ALA A 127 -7.57 -13.59 -7.46
CA ALA A 127 -8.47 -14.72 -7.37
C ALA A 127 -8.76 -14.92 -5.88
N CYS A 128 -10.05 -14.88 -5.51
CA CYS A 128 -10.48 -15.43 -4.25
C CYS A 128 -10.17 -16.94 -4.32
N GLU A 129 -8.89 -17.31 -4.30
CA GLU A 129 -8.50 -18.55 -3.66
C GLU A 129 -8.81 -18.29 -2.21
N CYS A 130 -9.96 -18.83 -1.81
CA CYS A 130 -10.23 -19.21 -0.45
C CYS A 130 -8.95 -19.87 0.06
N TRP A 131 -8.15 -19.13 0.84
CA TRP A 131 -7.12 -19.75 1.65
C TRP A 131 -7.89 -20.52 2.71
N GLU A 132 -8.27 -21.76 2.38
CA GLU A 132 -8.71 -22.77 3.33
C GLU A 132 -7.61 -22.83 4.38
N ILE A 133 -7.96 -22.32 5.56
CA ILE A 133 -7.22 -22.60 6.77
C ILE A 133 -7.70 -24.01 7.12
N ASP A 134 -7.00 -25.02 6.58
CA ASP A 134 -7.20 -26.41 7.00
C ASP A 134 -7.02 -26.48 8.51
N GLY A 135 -8.09 -26.92 9.18
CA GLY A 135 -8.13 -27.31 10.59
C GLY A 135 -8.57 -28.76 10.69
#